data_AF-A0A8I5ZR97-F1
#
_entry.id   AF-A0A8I5ZR97-F1
#
_cell.length_a   1.000
_cell.length_b   1.000
_cell.length_c   1.000
_cell.angle_alpha   90.00
_cell.angle_beta   90.00
_cell.angle_gamma   90.00
#
_symmetry.space_group_name_H-M   'P 1'
#
loop_
_entity.id
_entity.type
_entity.pdbx_description
1 polymer ?
#
loop_
_entity_poly.entity_id
_entity_poly.type
_entity_poly.pdbx_seq_one_letter_code
_entity_poly.pdbx_strand_id
1 'polypeptide(L)'
;MKAVVSSGLLLLIFGMWRCSGIEPVSVECDYFKLRVIAKRALFYPDELIHHDELFLGPGCPVTSMTPSELEFSYELSFCGTFIEHAFDRTIVNNWITYKPRNISLSAELQLQCVIPRHPYDVDNLQRHAPPQCWFLVLKRYCNICGHFHLPENWSKPFFGWKNDSFQRTFHSLFHR
;
A
#
# COMPACT_ATOMS: atom_id res chain seq x y z
N MET A 1 -11.98 25.07 -40.36
CA MET A 1 -11.67 23.79 -39.71
C MET A 1 -11.19 24.10 -38.30
N LYS A 2 -11.94 23.75 -37.24
CA LYS A 2 -11.53 23.97 -35.84
C LYS A 2 -11.51 22.61 -35.15
N ALA A 3 -10.31 22.06 -34.98
CA ALA A 3 -10.09 20.77 -34.37
C ALA A 3 -10.25 20.89 -32.85
N VAL A 4 -11.31 20.28 -32.30
CA VAL A 4 -11.50 20.10 -30.86
C VAL A 4 -11.32 18.61 -30.58
N VAL A 5 -10.08 18.14 -30.61
CA VAL A 5 -9.72 16.76 -30.23
C VAL A 5 -8.42 16.83 -29.44
N SER A 6 -8.50 17.19 -28.16
CA SER A 6 -7.37 16.96 -27.24
C SER A 6 -7.76 16.73 -25.79
N SER A 7 -9.02 16.94 -25.40
CA SER A 7 -9.44 16.69 -24.01
C SER A 7 -9.55 15.20 -23.65
N GLY A 8 -9.75 14.30 -24.63
CA GLY A 8 -9.93 12.87 -24.37
C GLY A 8 -8.63 12.11 -24.11
N LEU A 9 -7.52 12.54 -24.73
CA LEU A 9 -6.24 11.83 -24.65
C LEU A 9 -5.55 12.06 -23.30
N LEU A 10 -5.72 13.25 -22.69
CA LEU A 10 -5.13 13.57 -21.38
C LEU A 10 -5.75 12.78 -20.22
N LEU A 11 -7.04 12.43 -20.29
CA LEU A 11 -7.71 11.66 -19.24
C LEU A 11 -7.27 10.19 -19.20
N LEU A 12 -6.86 9.61 -20.34
CA LEU A 12 -6.34 8.25 -20.38
C LEU A 12 -4.98 8.11 -19.66
N ILE A 13 -4.20 9.20 -19.57
CA ILE A 13 -2.90 9.22 -18.89
C ILE A 13 -3.05 9.13 -17.36
N PHE A 14 -4.17 9.62 -16.82
CA PHE A 14 -4.47 9.53 -15.38
C PHE A 14 -4.99 8.15 -14.93
N GLY A 15 -5.52 7.33 -15.85
CA GLY A 15 -6.23 6.09 -15.51
C GLY A 15 -5.35 4.86 -15.29
N MET A 16 -4.07 4.91 -15.66
CA MET A 16 -3.14 3.78 -15.55
C MET A 16 -1.81 4.24 -14.99
N TRP A 17 -1.74 4.52 -13.69
CA TRP A 17 -0.46 4.73 -13.03
C TRP A 17 0.32 3.41 -12.96
N ARG A 18 1.18 3.25 -13.98
CA ARG A 18 2.35 2.37 -14.13
C ARG A 18 2.35 1.13 -13.23
N CYS A 19 1.79 0.03 -13.73
CA CYS A 19 2.38 -1.28 -13.43
C CYS A 19 3.70 -1.35 -14.24
N SER A 20 4.74 -0.65 -13.79
CA SER A 20 6.05 -0.74 -14.41
C SER A 20 6.68 -2.07 -13.99
N GLY A 21 7.25 -2.84 -14.93
CA GLY A 21 8.02 -4.06 -14.60
C GLY A 21 9.37 -3.79 -13.92
N ILE A 22 9.61 -2.55 -13.50
CA ILE A 22 10.72 -2.18 -12.62
C ILE A 22 10.20 -2.43 -11.20
N GLU A 23 11.05 -2.96 -10.33
CA GLU A 23 10.76 -3.18 -8.92
C GLU A 23 11.36 -2.02 -8.10
N PRO A 24 10.71 -0.83 -8.04
CA PRO A 24 11.21 0.29 -7.26
C PRO A 24 11.04 0.07 -5.75
N VAL A 25 10.23 -0.92 -5.36
CA VAL A 25 10.01 -1.32 -3.97
C VAL A 25 10.39 -2.79 -3.83
N SER A 26 11.27 -3.14 -2.90
CA SER A 26 11.48 -4.54 -2.50
C SER A 26 10.80 -4.81 -1.16
N VAL A 27 10.36 -6.06 -0.98
CA VAL A 27 9.69 -6.52 0.24
C VAL A 27 10.31 -7.82 0.69
N GLU A 28 10.74 -7.86 1.95
CA GLU A 28 11.29 -9.02 2.64
C GLU A 28 10.47 -9.25 3.91
N CYS A 29 10.20 -10.50 4.24
CA CYS A 29 9.50 -10.83 5.48
C CYS A 29 9.98 -12.16 6.08
N ASP A 30 9.97 -12.22 7.40
CA ASP A 30 10.10 -13.44 8.17
C ASP A 30 8.96 -13.52 9.19
N TYR A 31 8.96 -14.53 10.07
CA TYR A 31 7.88 -14.73 11.05
C TYR A 31 7.74 -13.60 12.09
N PHE A 32 8.69 -12.69 12.16
CA PHE A 32 8.75 -11.63 13.15
C PHE A 32 8.66 -10.24 12.52
N LYS A 33 9.26 -10.04 11.35
CA LYS A 33 9.47 -8.72 10.75
C LYS A 33 9.07 -8.63 9.29
N LEU A 34 8.59 -7.44 8.93
CA LEU A 34 8.39 -6.97 7.58
C LEU A 34 9.42 -5.87 7.31
N ARG A 35 10.17 -6.03 6.22
CA ARG A 35 11.15 -5.07 5.73
C ARG A 35 10.77 -4.65 4.32
N VAL A 36 10.65 -3.35 4.10
CA VAL A 36 10.26 -2.76 2.82
C VAL A 36 11.28 -1.70 2.46
N ILE A 37 11.86 -1.78 1.27
CA ILE A 37 12.84 -0.81 0.78
C ILE A 37 12.28 -0.17 -0.48
N ALA A 38 12.08 1.13 -0.46
CA ALA A 38 11.59 1.90 -1.60
C ALA A 38 12.68 2.83 -2.14
N LYS A 39 12.89 2.81 -3.45
CA LYS A 39 13.74 3.82 -4.11
C LYS A 39 13.10 5.19 -3.97
N ARG A 40 13.92 6.20 -3.66
CA ARG A 40 13.48 7.59 -3.55
C ARG A 40 13.05 8.18 -4.88
N ALA A 41 13.73 7.82 -5.97
CA ALA A 41 13.32 8.11 -7.33
C ALA A 41 12.23 7.12 -7.79
N LEU A 42 11.08 7.13 -7.11
CA LEU A 42 10.03 6.14 -7.29
C LEU A 42 9.25 6.34 -8.60
N PHE A 43 9.02 7.60 -8.96
CA PHE A 43 8.21 8.00 -10.12
C PHE A 43 9.04 8.63 -11.24
N TYR A 44 10.00 9.50 -10.87
CA TYR A 44 10.87 10.20 -11.80
C TYR A 44 12.32 10.21 -11.28
N PRO A 45 13.34 10.10 -12.16
CA PRO A 45 14.75 10.11 -11.75
C PRO A 45 15.16 11.36 -10.95
N ASP A 46 14.60 12.52 -11.29
CA ASP A 46 14.96 13.81 -10.71
C ASP A 46 14.07 14.22 -9.52
N GLU A 47 13.05 13.42 -9.19
CA GLU A 47 12.12 13.69 -8.09
C GLU A 47 12.34 12.66 -6.98
N LEU A 48 13.11 13.05 -5.97
CA LEU A 48 13.40 12.21 -4.82
C LEU A 48 12.34 12.40 -3.75
N ILE A 49 11.56 11.35 -3.49
CA ILE A 49 10.59 11.31 -2.40
C ILE A 49 11.30 11.55 -1.07
N HIS A 50 10.70 12.41 -0.24
CA HIS A 50 11.16 12.66 1.11
C HIS A 50 10.54 11.67 2.11
N HIS A 51 11.21 11.43 3.24
CA HIS A 51 10.81 10.39 4.20
C HIS A 51 9.45 10.63 4.87
N ASP A 52 8.93 11.86 4.83
CA ASP A 52 7.62 12.27 5.36
C ASP A 52 6.52 12.26 4.28
N GLU A 53 6.85 11.85 3.06
CA GLU A 53 5.90 11.70 1.96
C GLU A 53 5.56 10.23 1.71
N LEU A 54 6.28 9.30 2.34
CA LEU A 54 6.09 7.87 2.18
C LEU A 54 5.82 7.20 3.53
N PHE A 55 4.76 6.41 3.59
CA PHE A 55 4.32 5.76 4.83
C PHE A 55 4.01 4.29 4.60
N LEU A 56 4.31 3.45 5.59
CA LEU A 56 3.86 2.06 5.61
C LEU A 56 2.50 1.96 6.32
N GLY A 57 1.59 1.19 5.74
CA GLY A 57 0.29 0.90 6.32
C GLY A 57 -0.50 2.17 6.69
N PRO A 58 -0.99 2.28 7.95
CA PRO A 58 -1.86 3.38 8.38
C PRO A 58 -1.14 4.73 8.54
N GLY A 59 0.17 4.82 8.31
CA GLY A 59 0.95 6.03 8.53
C GLY A 59 2.26 5.83 9.29
N CYS A 60 2.80 4.60 9.30
CA CYS A 60 4.09 4.37 9.92
C CYS A 60 5.20 5.08 9.14
N PRO A 61 6.09 5.82 9.82
CA PRO A 61 7.15 6.57 9.18
C PRO A 61 8.25 5.65 8.66
N VAL A 62 9.13 6.20 7.83
CA VAL A 62 10.39 5.56 7.44
C VAL A 62 11.25 5.30 8.68
N THR A 63 11.84 4.11 8.81
CA THR A 63 12.70 3.73 9.95
C THR A 63 14.15 4.14 9.71
N SER A 64 14.62 4.06 8.47
CA SER A 64 15.95 4.53 8.09
C SER A 64 15.98 4.96 6.63
N MET A 65 16.93 5.81 6.26
CA MET A 65 17.06 6.30 4.89
C MET A 65 18.52 6.35 4.45
N THR A 66 18.74 6.05 3.17
CA THR A 66 19.98 6.30 2.45
C THR A 66 19.75 7.42 1.42
N PRO A 67 20.80 7.90 0.71
CA PRO A 67 20.60 8.89 -0.34
C PRO A 67 19.63 8.44 -1.44
N SER A 68 19.53 7.14 -1.71
CA SER A 68 18.73 6.56 -2.79
C SER A 68 17.50 5.79 -2.33
N GLU A 69 17.39 5.40 -1.06
CA GLU A 69 16.37 4.47 -0.57
C GLU A 69 15.76 4.89 0.76
N LEU A 70 14.50 4.52 0.96
CA LEU A 70 13.76 4.63 2.21
C LEU A 70 13.44 3.21 2.69
N GLU A 71 13.76 2.92 3.95
CA GLU A 71 13.50 1.62 4.55
C GLU A 71 12.42 1.72 5.63
N PHE A 72 11.51 0.75 5.63
CA PHE A 72 10.59 0.47 6.71
C PHE A 72 10.93 -0.91 7.27
N SER A 73 11.24 -0.99 8.56
CA SER A 73 11.55 -2.26 9.24
C SER A 73 10.73 -2.34 10.51
N TYR A 74 9.66 -3.14 10.48
CA TYR A 74 8.69 -3.24 11.55
C TYR A 74 8.38 -4.70 11.89
N GLU A 75 7.99 -4.94 13.14
CA GLU A 75 7.41 -6.23 13.51
C GLU A 75 6.06 -6.44 12.81
N LEU A 76 5.74 -7.69 12.48
CA LEU A 76 4.48 -8.04 11.80
C LEU A 76 3.22 -7.66 12.59
N SER A 77 3.31 -7.48 13.91
CA SER A 77 2.21 -7.04 14.76
C SER A 77 1.92 -5.53 14.64
N PHE A 78 2.76 -4.77 13.94
CA PHE A 78 2.67 -3.32 13.80
C PHE A 78 2.34 -2.88 12.37
N CYS A 79 2.06 -1.58 12.23
CA CYS A 79 1.87 -0.91 10.94
C CYS A 79 0.79 -1.52 10.05
N GLY A 80 -0.28 -2.05 10.65
CA GLY A 80 -1.45 -2.55 9.93
C GLY A 80 -1.17 -3.76 9.03
N THR A 81 -0.10 -4.51 9.30
CA THR A 81 0.22 -5.72 8.56
C THR A 81 -0.90 -6.75 8.73
N PHE A 82 -1.35 -7.31 7.61
CA PHE A 82 -2.39 -8.32 7.57
C PHE A 82 -1.78 -9.67 7.18
N ILE A 83 -2.01 -10.69 8.00
CA ILE A 83 -1.43 -12.02 7.80
C ILE A 83 -2.55 -12.99 7.43
N GLU A 84 -2.40 -13.65 6.28
CA GLU A 84 -3.24 -14.77 5.88
C GLU A 84 -2.47 -16.08 6.01
N HIS A 85 -3.05 -17.04 6.72
CA HIS A 85 -2.50 -18.38 6.82
C HIS A 85 -3.14 -19.28 5.77
N ALA A 86 -2.36 -19.67 4.76
CA ALA A 86 -2.70 -20.75 3.85
C ALA A 86 -2.06 -22.07 4.34
N PHE A 87 -2.46 -23.19 3.74
CA PHE A 87 -2.03 -24.53 4.17
C PHE A 87 -0.50 -24.70 4.17
N ASP A 88 0.15 -24.19 3.13
CA ASP A 88 1.56 -24.36 2.78
C ASP A 88 2.42 -23.10 3.03
N ARG A 89 1.80 -21.97 3.34
CA ARG A 89 2.47 -20.66 3.39
C ARG A 89 1.74 -19.66 4.26
N THR A 90 2.50 -18.69 4.77
CA THR A 90 1.97 -17.49 5.42
C THR A 90 2.13 -16.32 4.47
N ILE A 91 1.04 -15.64 4.15
CA ILE A 91 1.02 -14.47 3.26
C ILE A 91 0.94 -13.24 4.14
N VAL A 92 1.93 -12.36 4.01
CA VAL A 92 2.04 -11.09 4.71
C VAL A 92 1.66 -9.99 3.72
N ASN A 93 0.55 -9.32 3.97
CA ASN A 93 0.06 -8.21 3.17
C ASN A 93 0.25 -6.90 3.93
N ASN A 94 0.70 -5.87 3.23
CA ASN A 94 0.77 -4.49 3.73
C ASN A 94 0.61 -3.53 2.53
N TRP A 95 0.73 -2.23 2.74
CA TRP A 95 0.71 -1.26 1.65
C TRP A 95 1.61 -0.07 1.96
N ILE A 96 2.10 0.59 0.93
CA ILE A 96 2.76 1.89 1.04
C ILE A 96 1.77 2.96 0.64
N THR A 97 1.75 4.07 1.35
CA THR A 97 1.02 5.28 0.95
C THR A 97 2.01 6.39 0.63
N TYR A 98 1.98 6.88 -0.61
CA TYR A 98 2.60 8.13 -1.03
C TYR A 98 1.64 9.30 -0.80
N LYS A 99 2.11 10.33 -0.10
CA LYS A 99 1.41 11.60 0.17
C LYS A 99 2.36 12.75 -0.19
N PRO A 100 2.29 13.30 -1.41
CA PRO A 100 3.08 14.46 -1.78
C PRO A 100 2.78 15.66 -0.87
N ARG A 101 3.80 16.46 -0.60
CA ARG A 101 3.60 17.76 0.06
C ARG A 101 2.73 18.67 -0.79
N ASN A 102 1.90 19.48 -0.14
CA ASN A 102 1.08 20.54 -0.75
C ASN A 102 -0.04 20.08 -1.71
N ILE A 103 -0.29 18.78 -1.86
CA ILE A 103 -1.37 18.26 -2.70
C ILE A 103 -2.25 17.33 -1.88
N SER A 104 -3.58 17.50 -1.96
CA SER A 104 -4.56 16.64 -1.27
C SER A 104 -4.85 15.35 -2.06
N LEU A 105 -3.79 14.63 -2.41
CA LEU A 105 -3.84 13.37 -3.14
C LEU A 105 -2.99 12.34 -2.39
N SER A 106 -3.38 11.07 -2.47
CA SER A 106 -2.49 9.98 -2.06
C SER A 106 -2.52 8.88 -3.11
N ALA A 107 -1.43 8.13 -3.21
CA ALA A 107 -1.37 6.90 -3.98
C ALA A 107 -0.96 5.75 -3.07
N GLU A 108 -1.53 4.57 -3.30
CA GLU A 108 -1.26 3.38 -2.51
C GLU A 108 -0.68 2.27 -3.38
N LEU A 109 0.35 1.60 -2.88
CA LEU A 109 0.94 0.41 -3.48
C LEU A 109 0.70 -0.77 -2.54
N GLN A 110 -0.02 -1.78 -3.01
CA GLN A 110 -0.22 -3.01 -2.25
C GLN A 110 1.03 -3.87 -2.29
N LEU A 111 1.44 -4.36 -1.12
CA LEU A 111 2.60 -5.20 -0.91
C LEU A 111 2.15 -6.58 -0.47
N GLN A 112 2.82 -7.60 -0.99
CA GLN A 112 2.64 -8.98 -0.57
C GLN A 112 4.00 -9.64 -0.44
N CYS A 113 4.19 -10.36 0.66
CA CYS A 113 5.34 -11.19 0.91
C CYS A 113 4.87 -12.57 1.38
N VAL A 114 5.57 -13.63 0.97
CA VAL A 114 5.15 -15.01 1.23
C VAL A 114 6.25 -15.74 1.98
N ILE A 115 5.92 -16.24 3.17
CA ILE A 115 6.79 -17.08 3.98
C ILE A 115 6.36 -18.53 3.77
N PRO A 116 7.16 -19.37 3.11
CA PRO A 116 6.84 -20.78 2.97
C PRO A 116 6.86 -21.46 4.34
N ARG A 117 5.92 -22.39 4.59
CA ARG A 117 5.87 -23.14 5.84
C ARG A 117 7.05 -24.10 6.00
N HIS A 118 7.63 -24.55 4.89
CA HIS A 118 8.83 -25.36 4.85
C HIS A 118 9.87 -24.67 3.96
N PRO A 119 11.08 -24.37 4.47
CA PRO A 119 12.11 -23.66 3.71
C PRO A 119 12.66 -24.45 2.51
N TYR A 120 12.33 -25.74 2.39
CA TYR A 120 12.72 -26.58 1.26
C TYR A 120 11.75 -26.50 0.06
N ASP A 121 10.63 -25.78 0.18
CA ASP A 121 9.65 -25.57 -0.90
C ASP A 121 9.83 -24.21 -1.61
N VAL A 122 11.06 -23.68 -1.60
CA VAL A 122 11.40 -22.40 -2.24
C VAL A 122 11.46 -22.53 -3.76
N ASP A 123 11.81 -23.70 -4.28
CA ASP A 123 11.99 -23.94 -5.72
C ASP A 123 10.66 -23.81 -6.50
N ASN A 124 9.51 -24.03 -5.85
CA ASN A 124 8.17 -23.80 -6.42
C ASN A 124 7.63 -22.39 -6.16
N LEU A 125 8.31 -21.56 -5.36
CA LEU A 125 7.84 -20.24 -4.96
C LEU A 125 8.34 -19.11 -5.87
N GLN A 126 9.00 -19.43 -6.99
CA GLN A 126 9.31 -18.51 -8.10
C GLN A 126 8.04 -17.90 -8.77
N ARG A 127 6.89 -17.92 -8.09
CA ARG A 127 5.70 -17.16 -8.44
C ARG A 127 6.10 -15.69 -8.45
N HIS A 128 6.16 -15.17 -9.68
CA HIS A 128 6.30 -13.75 -10.00
C HIS A 128 5.72 -12.89 -8.89
N ALA A 129 6.57 -12.05 -8.27
CA ALA A 129 6.07 -11.01 -7.38
C ALA A 129 4.89 -10.31 -8.07
N PRO A 130 3.77 -10.07 -7.37
CA PRO A 130 2.62 -9.45 -8.00
C PRO A 130 3.06 -8.13 -8.63
N PRO A 131 2.48 -7.76 -9.80
CA PRO A 131 2.85 -6.51 -10.45
C PRO A 131 2.62 -5.35 -9.46
N GLN A 132 3.66 -4.54 -9.28
CA GLN A 132 3.61 -3.36 -8.41
C GLN A 132 2.82 -2.27 -9.10
N CYS A 133 1.53 -2.20 -8.80
CA CYS A 133 0.62 -1.20 -9.36
C CYS A 133 0.29 -0.17 -8.31
N TRP A 134 0.51 1.11 -8.64
CA TRP A 134 0.12 2.24 -7.80
C TRP A 134 -1.33 2.61 -8.08
N PHE A 135 -2.14 2.62 -7.03
CA PHE A 135 -3.54 2.99 -7.08
C PHE A 135 -3.72 4.42 -6.59
N LEU A 136 -4.35 5.26 -7.40
CA LEU A 136 -4.70 6.62 -7.02
C LEU A 136 -5.84 6.59 -5.99
N VAL A 137 -5.62 7.15 -4.81
CA VAL A 137 -6.65 7.30 -3.79
C VAL A 137 -7.06 8.76 -3.71
N LEU A 138 -8.18 9.08 -4.36
CA LEU A 138 -8.82 10.40 -4.29
C LEU A 138 -9.66 10.51 -3.01
N LYS A 139 -9.09 11.13 -1.98
CA LYS A 139 -9.84 11.45 -0.75
C LYS A 139 -10.64 12.72 -0.97
N ARG A 140 -11.97 12.63 -0.95
CA ARG A 140 -12.85 13.80 -1.08
C ARG A 140 -13.35 14.22 0.29
N TYR A 141 -13.13 15.48 0.66
CA TYR A 141 -13.68 16.05 1.88
C TYR A 141 -15.17 16.35 1.70
N CYS A 142 -16.01 15.89 2.63
CA CYS A 142 -17.42 16.19 2.67
C CYS A 142 -17.69 17.33 3.64
N ASN A 143 -18.18 18.45 3.11
CA ASN A 143 -18.54 19.63 3.92
C ASN A 143 -19.73 19.39 4.85
N ILE A 144 -20.55 18.37 4.59
CA ILE A 144 -21.76 18.09 5.37
C ILE A 144 -21.42 17.38 6.69
N CYS A 145 -20.53 16.38 6.64
CA CYS A 145 -20.13 15.61 7.83
C CYS A 145 -18.75 16.02 8.38
N GLY A 146 -17.97 16.82 7.66
CA GLY A 146 -16.62 17.21 8.06
C GLY A 146 -15.57 16.10 7.94
N HIS A 147 -15.83 15.07 7.12
CA HIS A 147 -14.97 13.91 6.97
C HIS A 147 -14.60 13.62 5.51
N PHE A 148 -13.51 12.90 5.30
CA PHE A 148 -13.14 12.40 3.98
C PHE A 148 -14.01 11.20 3.59
N HIS A 149 -14.30 11.01 2.31
CA HIS A 149 -15.01 9.86 1.75
C HIS A 149 -14.24 9.26 0.58
N LEU A 150 -14.41 7.95 0.37
CA LEU A 150 -14.01 7.28 -0.86
C LEU A 150 -15.06 7.55 -1.95
N PRO A 151 -14.67 7.65 -3.23
CA PRO A 151 -15.61 7.92 -4.33
C PRO A 151 -16.80 6.96 -4.40
N GLU A 152 -16.59 5.69 -4.02
CA GLU A 152 -17.61 4.63 -4.07
C GLU A 152 -18.53 4.62 -2.83
N ASN A 153 -18.19 5.35 -1.76
CA ASN A 153 -18.92 5.27 -0.48
C ASN A 153 -19.09 6.64 0.19
N TRP A 154 -19.99 7.44 -0.37
CA TRP A 154 -20.33 8.76 0.17
C TRP A 154 -21.15 8.72 1.47
N SER A 155 -21.70 7.55 1.83
CA SER A 155 -22.45 7.39 3.07
C SER A 155 -21.58 7.01 4.26
N LYS A 156 -20.37 6.48 4.03
CA LYS A 156 -19.42 6.13 5.10
C LYS A 156 -18.19 7.04 5.06
N PRO A 157 -17.94 7.86 6.08
CA PRO A 157 -16.69 8.62 6.17
C PRO A 157 -15.49 7.66 6.21
N PHE A 158 -14.50 7.93 5.37
CA PHE A 158 -13.17 7.36 5.43
C PHE A 158 -12.41 7.96 6.62
N PHE A 159 -12.53 7.30 7.76
CA PHE A 159 -11.52 7.37 8.79
C PHE A 159 -10.39 6.45 8.33
N GLY A 160 -9.24 6.98 7.93
CA GLY A 160 -8.07 6.14 7.65
C GLY A 160 -7.91 5.12 8.80
N TRP A 161 -7.66 3.84 8.48
CA TRP A 161 -7.98 2.69 9.33
C TRP A 161 -7.67 2.96 10.81
N LYS A 162 -8.67 3.45 11.54
CA LYS A 162 -8.57 3.82 12.94
C LYS A 162 -9.31 2.72 13.68
N ASN A 163 -8.57 1.76 14.23
CA ASN A 163 -9.04 0.81 15.23
C ASN A 163 -10.41 0.17 15.02
N ASP A 164 -10.88 0.01 13.79
CA ASP A 164 -11.71 -1.13 13.42
C ASP A 164 -10.76 -2.34 13.34
N SER A 165 -10.11 -2.63 14.47
CA SER A 165 -9.96 -4.00 14.91
C SER A 165 -11.32 -4.61 14.70
N PHE A 166 -11.40 -5.51 13.72
CA PHE A 166 -12.48 -6.45 13.53
C PHE A 166 -13.18 -6.61 14.86
N GLN A 167 -14.45 -6.20 14.94
CA GLN A 167 -15.32 -6.70 15.98
C GLN A 167 -15.04 -8.19 15.99
N ARG A 168 -14.34 -8.64 17.04
CA ARG A 168 -14.26 -10.04 17.35
C ARG A 168 -15.72 -10.40 17.48
N THR A 169 -16.27 -11.02 16.45
CA THR A 169 -17.31 -12.01 16.59
C THR A 169 -16.69 -13.04 17.53
N PHE A 170 -16.72 -12.71 18.83
CA PHE A 170 -16.88 -13.71 19.85
C PHE A 170 -18.21 -14.36 19.49
N HIS A 171 -18.15 -15.34 18.59
CA HIS A 171 -19.09 -16.44 18.65
C HIS A 171 -18.97 -16.94 20.08
N SER A 172 -19.92 -16.53 20.90
CA SER A 172 -20.19 -17.08 22.20
C SER A 172 -20.55 -18.54 21.98
N LEU A 173 -19.54 -19.41 21.85
CA LEU A 173 -19.68 -20.82 22.16
C LEU A 173 -19.55 -20.93 23.68
N PHE A 174 -20.51 -20.35 24.39
CA PHE A 174 -20.77 -20.69 25.78
C PHE A 174 -21.90 -21.71 25.79
N HIS A 175 -21.48 -22.97 25.84
CA HIS A 175 -22.09 -24.08 26.57
C HIS A 175 -23.54 -23.91 27.06
N ARG A 176 -24.44 -24.70 26.50
CA ARG A 176 -25.17 -25.71 27.28
C ARG A 176 -25.55 -26.90 26.41
#